data_AF-A0A1K2E4K9-F1
#
_entry.id   AF-A0A1K2E4K9-F1
#
_cell.length_a   1.000
_cell.length_b   1.000
_cell.length_c   1.000
_cell.angle_alpha   90.00
_cell.angle_beta   90.00
_cell.angle_gamma   90.00
#
_symmetry.space_group_name_H-M   'P 1'
#
loop_
_entity.id
_entity.type
_entity.pdbx_description
1 polymer ?
#
loop_
_entity_poly.entity_id
_entity_poly.type
_entity_poly.pdbx_seq_one_letter_code
_entity_poly.pdbx_strand_id
1 'polypeptide(L)' 'MQGIGSRPKLHVSTDGSGVVGHAGARLLADLAEATGLTGAYSTALGPLRPRGTGHDPGRTATDLAVMLADGGEA' A
#
# COMPACT_ATOMS: atom_id res chain seq x y z
N MET A 1 -5.76 -8.06 17.74
CA MET A 1 -6.33 -7.55 16.48
C MET A 1 -5.34 -7.91 15.39
N GLN A 2 -5.66 -8.81 14.48
CA GLN A 2 -4.76 -9.14 13.38
C GLN A 2 -4.80 -7.98 12.39
N GLY A 3 -3.68 -7.27 12.24
CA GLY A 3 -3.58 -6.25 11.21
C GLY A 3 -3.75 -6.93 9.86
N ILE A 4 -4.75 -6.51 9.08
CA ILE A 4 -4.84 -6.71 7.62
C ILE A 4 -3.69 -5.97 6.88
N GLY A 5 -2.60 -5.74 7.59
CA GLY A 5 -1.56 -4.79 7.30
C GLY A 5 -0.25 -5.42 6.84
N SER A 6 -0.19 -6.73 6.74
CA SER A 6 0.99 -7.37 6.17
C SER A 6 0.93 -7.23 4.65
N ARG A 7 1.88 -6.49 4.05
CA ARG A 7 2.18 -6.66 2.63
C ARG A 7 3.32 -7.68 2.55
N PRO A 8 3.05 -8.97 2.29
CA PRO A 8 4.12 -9.95 2.22
C PRO A 8 5.08 -9.60 1.08
N LYS A 9 6.35 -9.99 1.23
CA LYS A 9 7.34 -9.84 0.14
C LYS A 9 6.91 -10.73 -1.03
N LEU A 10 6.95 -10.18 -2.24
CA LEU A 10 6.70 -10.93 -3.47
C LEU A 10 8.04 -11.31 -4.10
N HIS A 11 8.12 -12.52 -4.63
CA HIS A 11 9.20 -12.96 -5.51
C HIS A 11 8.61 -13.08 -6.92
N VAL A 12 9.14 -12.29 -7.86
CA VAL A 12 8.63 -12.21 -9.24
C VAL A 12 9.68 -12.78 -10.18
N SER A 13 9.25 -13.71 -11.04
CA SER A 13 10.07 -14.29 -12.10
C SER A 13 9.30 -14.23 -13.43
N THR A 14 10.02 -14.29 -14.56
CA THR A 14 9.45 -14.17 -15.92
C THR A 14 9.20 -15.50 -16.61
N ASP A 15 9.39 -16.63 -15.92
CA ASP A 15 9.44 -17.99 -16.49
C ASP A 15 8.24 -18.90 -16.14
N GLY A 16 7.19 -18.38 -15.49
CA GLY A 16 6.18 -19.20 -14.81
C GLY A 16 4.70 -19.04 -15.22
N SER A 17 3.87 -19.96 -14.70
CA SER A 17 2.39 -19.92 -14.71
C SER A 17 1.85 -19.02 -13.59
N GLY A 18 0.74 -18.30 -13.82
CA GLY A 18 0.18 -17.33 -12.86
C GLY A 18 0.64 -15.90 -13.14
N VAL A 19 0.60 -15.50 -14.41
CA VAL A 19 1.02 -14.17 -14.88
C VAL A 19 0.05 -13.10 -14.38
N VAL A 20 0.59 -11.98 -13.88
CA VAL A 20 -0.19 -10.81 -13.43
C VAL A 20 0.34 -9.57 -14.14
N GLY A 21 -0.53 -8.82 -14.81
CA GLY A 21 -0.14 -7.62 -15.58
C GLY A 21 0.43 -6.48 -14.73
N HIS A 22 0.12 -6.46 -13.43
CA HIS A 22 0.38 -5.33 -12.53
C HIS A 22 1.31 -5.70 -11.35
N ALA A 23 2.14 -6.74 -11.48
CA ALA A 23 3.06 -7.13 -10.41
C ALA A 23 4.03 -5.99 -9.99
N GLY A 24 4.34 -5.08 -10.92
CA GLY A 24 5.20 -3.91 -10.69
C GLY A 24 4.62 -2.88 -9.70
N ALA A 25 3.30 -2.77 -9.58
CA ALA A 25 2.66 -1.83 -8.64
C ALA A 25 3.05 -2.10 -7.18
N ARG A 26 3.37 -3.36 -6.85
CA ARG A 26 3.85 -3.74 -5.51
C ARG A 26 5.14 -3.01 -5.13
N LEU A 27 6.02 -2.73 -6.10
CA LEU A 27 7.29 -2.04 -5.84
C LEU A 27 7.08 -0.63 -5.30
N LEU A 28 6.02 0.06 -5.72
CA LEU A 28 5.66 1.38 -5.20
C LEU A 28 5.25 1.30 -3.72
N ALA A 29 4.47 0.28 -3.36
CA ALA A 29 4.08 0.02 -1.99
C ALA A 29 5.29 -0.37 -1.10
N ASP A 30 6.26 -1.10 -1.64
CA ASP A 30 7.51 -1.42 -0.94
C ASP A 30 8.43 -0.21 -0.80
N LEU A 31 8.50 0.65 -1.83
CA LEU A 31 9.24 1.90 -1.79
C LEU A 31 8.71 2.81 -0.67
N ALA A 32 7.39 2.99 -0.58
CA ALA A 32 6.76 3.80 0.47
C ALA A 32 7.09 3.29 1.88
N GLU A 33 7.19 1.96 2.05
CA GLU A 33 7.59 1.37 3.32
C GLU A 33 9.08 1.58 3.60
N ALA A 34 9.94 1.33 2.61
CA ALA A 34 11.39 1.50 2.71
C ALA A 34 11.79 2.95 3.01
N THR A 35 11.03 3.93 2.51
CA THR A 35 11.26 5.35 2.79
C THR A 35 10.57 5.84 4.07
N GLY A 36 9.79 4.99 4.75
CA GLY A 36 8.99 5.38 5.92
C GLY A 36 7.82 6.31 5.61
N LEU A 37 7.44 6.46 4.34
CA LEU A 37 6.39 7.37 3.89
C LEU A 37 5.02 6.97 4.45
N THR A 38 4.73 5.67 4.53
CA THR A 38 3.49 5.16 5.14
C THR A 38 3.31 5.70 6.55
N GLY A 39 4.35 5.57 7.39
CA GLY A 39 4.32 6.03 8.78
C GLY A 39 4.24 7.55 8.90
N ALA A 40 4.95 8.28 8.04
CA ALA A 40 4.86 9.74 7.98
C ALA A 40 3.41 10.20 7.70
N TYR A 41 2.72 9.54 6.77
CA TYR A 41 1.30 9.81 6.54
C TYR A 41 0.41 9.40 7.71
N SER A 42 0.69 8.28 8.39
CA SER A 42 -0.08 7.88 9.57
C SER A 42 -0.03 8.96 10.65
N THR A 43 1.15 9.56 10.88
CA THR A 43 1.31 10.69 11.80
C THR A 43 0.59 11.94 11.30
N ALA A 44 0.81 12.34 10.05
CA ALA A 44 0.27 13.57 9.49
C ALA A 44 -1.26 13.56 9.37
N LEU A 45 -1.85 12.42 8.99
CA LEU A 45 -3.28 12.26 8.76
C LEU A 45 -4.04 11.76 10.00
N GLY A 46 -3.33 11.29 11.03
CA GLY A 46 -3.91 10.81 12.28
C GLY A 46 -4.98 11.72 12.89
N PRO A 47 -4.78 13.05 12.96
CA PRO A 47 -5.78 13.99 13.49
C PRO A 47 -7.08 14.06 12.68
N LEU A 48 -7.04 13.72 11.38
CA LEU A 48 -8.20 13.75 10.48
C LEU A 48 -9.00 12.45 10.51
N ARG A 49 -8.49 11.41 11.19
CA ARG A 49 -9.11 10.09 11.21
C ARG A 49 -10.49 10.13 11.89
N PRO A 50 -11.58 9.71 11.21
CA PRO A 50 -12.89 9.62 11.83
C PRO A 50 -12.91 8.63 13.00
N ARG A 51 -13.65 8.98 14.05
CA ARG A 51 -13.84 8.10 15.22
C ARG A 51 -14.50 6.78 14.80
N GLY A 52 -14.03 5.68 15.37
CA GLY A 52 -14.57 4.34 15.09
C GLY A 52 -13.99 3.65 13.85
N THR A 53 -13.10 4.29 13.09
CA THR A 53 -12.41 3.63 11.97
C THR A 53 -11.20 2.82 12.46
N GLY A 54 -11.08 1.58 11.99
CA GLY A 54 -9.97 0.66 12.32
C GLY A 54 -8.79 0.72 11.35
N HIS A 55 -8.90 1.50 10.27
CA HIS A 55 -7.86 1.61 9.25
C HIS A 55 -6.84 2.69 9.60
N ASP A 56 -5.57 2.37 9.38
CA ASP A 56 -4.50 3.35 9.47
C ASP A 56 -4.57 4.32 8.28
N PRO A 57 -4.66 5.64 8.50
CA PRO A 57 -4.85 6.59 7.41
C PRO A 57 -3.63 6.71 6.50
N GLY A 58 -2.42 6.49 7.02
CA GLY A 58 -1.21 6.48 6.21
C GLY A 58 -1.16 5.30 5.25
N ARG A 59 -1.60 4.13 5.71
CA ARG A 59 -1.79 2.96 4.87
C ARG A 59 -2.82 3.21 3.77
N THR A 60 -4.00 3.72 4.13
CA THR A 60 -5.06 4.01 3.15
C THR A 60 -4.58 5.01 2.10
N ALA A 61 -3.89 6.08 2.49
CA ALA A 61 -3.34 7.06 1.56
C ALA A 61 -2.30 6.44 0.62
N THR A 62 -1.44 5.57 1.15
CA THR A 62 -0.43 4.85 0.35
C THR A 62 -1.09 3.90 -0.65
N ASP A 63 -2.10 3.14 -0.24
CA ASP A 63 -2.84 2.21 -1.12
C ASP A 63 -3.56 2.97 -2.24
N LEU A 64 -4.16 4.13 -1.94
CA LEU A 64 -4.77 5.01 -2.95
C LEU A 64 -3.74 5.54 -3.95
N ALA A 65 -2.58 5.99 -3.47
CA ALA A 65 -1.51 6.47 -4.36
C ALA A 65 -0.96 5.36 -5.26
N VAL A 66 -0.81 4.13 -4.73
CA VAL A 66 -0.40 2.97 -5.53
C VAL A 66 -1.45 2.63 -6.58
N MET A 67 -2.73 2.65 -6.22
CA MET A 67 -3.84 2.41 -7.16
C MET A 67 -3.81 3.42 -8.31
N LEU A 68 -3.67 4.72 -8.01
CA LEU A 68 -3.58 5.76 -9.03
C LEU A 68 -2.35 5.60 -9.92
N ALA A 69 -1.19 5.28 -9.33
CA ALA A 69 0.05 5.08 -10.09
C ALA A 69 0.04 3.82 -10.97
N ASP A 70 -0.76 2.81 -10.60
CA ASP A 70 -1.04 1.62 -11.42
C ASP A 70 -2.05 1.89 -12.54
N GLY A 71 -2.59 3.12 -12.62
CA GLY A 71 -3.56 3.55 -13.64
C GLY A 71 -5.02 3.36 -13.23
N GLY A 72 -5.30 3.10 -11.96
CA GLY A 72 -6.67 3.01 -11.46
C GLY A 72 -7.35 4.37 -11.39
N GLU A 73 -8.66 4.35 -11.56
CA GLU A 73 -9.54 5.53 -11.65
C GLU A 73 -10.71 5.38 -10.67
N ALA A 74 -11.45 6.47 -10.44
CA ALA A 74 -12.59 6.51 -9.52
C ALA A 74 -13.93 6.12 -10.18
#